data_AF-A0A259Q034-F1
#
_entry.id   AF-A0A259Q034-F1
#
_cell.length_a   1.000
_cell.length_b   1.000
_cell.length_c   1.000
_cell.angle_alpha   90.00
_cell.angle_beta   90.00
_cell.angle_gamma   90.00
#
_symmetry.space_group_name_H-M   'P 1'
#
loop_
_entity.id
_entity.type
_entity.pdbx_description
1 polymer ?
#
loop_
_entity_poly.entity_id
_entity_poly.type
_entity_poly.pdbx_seq_one_letter_code
_entity_poly.pdbx_strand_id
1 'polypeptide(L)'
;MQTKPTLTIITLALALVVALGTVARAGTLPATAPTPPRWALDISTTSYHTRQWARDSLNQDNPGLGVEYRCTQNSGFASGFYKNSYSRTSAYAVATYTPLHISLPEGFSVAAGGLAGVISGYTNQEAPARPLMAAALVEVRNARGYGINLIGVPNMGPSAGFIGLQLVVPLT
;
A
#
# COMPACT_ATOMS: atom_id res chain seq x y z
N MET A 1 -5.30 27.66 -31.36
CA MET A 1 -6.26 26.97 -30.48
C MET A 1 -5.91 25.50 -30.50
N GLN A 2 -5.35 24.98 -29.41
CA GLN A 2 -4.75 23.64 -29.33
C GLN A 2 -5.58 22.82 -28.34
N THR A 3 -6.21 21.76 -28.83
CA THR A 3 -7.10 20.88 -28.07
C THR A 3 -6.31 20.00 -27.11
N LYS A 4 -6.74 19.97 -25.84
CA LYS A 4 -6.15 19.21 -24.74
C LYS A 4 -6.54 17.72 -24.85
N PRO A 5 -5.62 16.75 -24.74
CA PRO A 5 -5.99 15.35 -24.61
C PRO A 5 -6.18 15.01 -23.11
N THR A 6 -7.32 15.38 -22.54
CA THR A 6 -7.67 15.05 -21.14
C THR A 6 -8.48 13.75 -21.04
N LEU A 7 -8.58 12.97 -22.13
CA LEU A 7 -9.50 11.83 -22.25
C LEU A 7 -8.83 10.46 -22.42
N THR A 8 -7.52 10.35 -22.27
CA THR A 8 -6.80 9.08 -22.49
C THR A 8 -6.46 8.32 -21.20
N ILE A 9 -6.57 8.94 -20.01
CA ILE A 9 -6.18 8.29 -18.75
C ILE A 9 -7.37 7.58 -18.06
N ILE A 10 -8.60 8.05 -18.28
CA ILE A 10 -9.80 7.46 -17.64
C ILE A 10 -10.13 6.07 -18.22
N THR A 11 -9.76 5.79 -19.47
CA THR A 11 -10.05 4.52 -20.14
C THR A 11 -9.11 3.37 -19.71
N LEU A 12 -7.93 3.65 -19.16
CA LEU A 12 -7.02 2.61 -18.66
C LEU A 12 -7.39 2.09 -17.26
N ALA A 13 -8.08 2.91 -16.46
CA ALA A 13 -8.52 2.53 -15.11
C ALA A 13 -9.69 1.52 -15.13
N LEU A 14 -10.48 1.49 -16.22
CA LEU A 14 -11.65 0.62 -16.35
C LEU A 14 -11.36 -0.74 -17.02
N ALA A 15 -10.23 -0.86 -17.74
CA ALA A 15 -9.86 -2.10 -18.43
C ALA A 15 -9.26 -3.18 -17.51
N LEU A 16 -8.80 -2.83 -16.31
CA LEU A 16 -8.23 -3.79 -15.35
C LEU A 16 -9.31 -4.55 -14.54
N VAL A 17 -10.56 -4.06 -14.55
CA VAL A 17 -11.67 -4.63 -13.77
C VAL A 17 -12.36 -5.80 -14.49
N VAL A 18 -12.17 -5.97 -15.81
CA VAL A 18 -12.98 -6.90 -16.62
C VAL A 18 -12.23 -8.17 -17.07
N ALA A 19 -10.92 -8.32 -16.82
CA ALA A 19 -10.15 -9.49 -17.26
C ALA A 19 -10.01 -10.64 -16.22
N LEU A 20 -10.74 -10.58 -15.10
CA LEU A 20 -10.70 -11.60 -14.03
C LEU A 20 -11.69 -12.75 -14.31
N GLY A 21 -11.50 -13.45 -15.42
CA GLY A 21 -12.34 -14.58 -15.83
C GLY A 21 -11.52 -15.81 -16.15
N THR A 22 -11.48 -16.76 -15.21
CA THR A 22 -11.19 -18.19 -15.38
C THR A 22 -9.78 -18.60 -15.85
N VAL A 23 -8.92 -19.01 -14.91
CA VAL A 23 -7.94 -20.06 -15.15
C VAL A 23 -8.13 -21.12 -14.05
N ALA A 24 -8.65 -22.28 -14.44
CA ALA A 24 -8.74 -23.45 -13.56
C ALA A 24 -7.32 -24.01 -13.34
N ARG A 25 -6.98 -24.36 -12.09
CA ARG A 25 -5.70 -25.01 -11.75
C ARG A 25 -5.96 -26.32 -11.01
N ALA A 26 -5.34 -27.39 -11.51
CA ALA A 26 -5.42 -28.74 -10.96
C ALA A 26 -4.82 -28.80 -9.55
N GLY A 27 -5.57 -29.43 -8.64
CA GLY A 27 -5.26 -29.47 -7.20
C GLY A 27 -4.24 -30.56 -6.84
N THR A 28 -3.16 -30.14 -6.20
CA THR A 28 -2.43 -30.96 -5.22
C THR A 28 -2.98 -30.60 -3.85
N LEU A 29 -3.35 -31.60 -3.03
CA LEU A 29 -3.86 -31.37 -1.67
C LEU A 29 -2.77 -30.69 -0.84
N PRO A 30 -2.96 -29.44 -0.38
CA PRO A 30 -1.94 -28.80 0.44
C PRO A 30 -1.97 -29.38 1.85
N ALA A 31 -0.79 -29.61 2.42
CA ALA A 31 -0.63 -29.66 3.87
C ALA A 31 -1.36 -28.44 4.47
N THR A 32 -2.12 -28.65 5.55
CA THR A 32 -2.90 -27.59 6.20
C THR A 32 -1.96 -26.50 6.70
N ALA A 33 -1.65 -25.54 5.85
CA ALA A 33 -0.95 -24.33 6.23
C ALA A 33 -1.84 -23.58 7.23
N PRO A 34 -1.29 -23.02 8.32
CA PRO A 34 -2.06 -22.19 9.24
C PRO A 34 -2.84 -21.13 8.45
N THR A 35 -4.13 -20.98 8.76
CA THR A 35 -4.91 -19.89 8.17
C THR A 35 -4.29 -18.58 8.62
N PRO A 36 -3.80 -17.74 7.72
CA PRO A 36 -3.09 -16.56 8.14
C PRO A 36 -4.05 -15.55 8.79
N PRO A 37 -3.56 -14.74 9.74
CA PRO A 37 -4.38 -13.85 10.56
C PRO A 37 -5.26 -12.92 9.75
N ARG A 38 -6.53 -12.78 10.13
CA ARG A 38 -7.43 -11.83 9.46
C ARG A 38 -7.15 -10.38 9.84
N TRP A 39 -6.74 -10.16 11.09
CA TRP A 39 -6.44 -8.85 11.63
C TRP A 39 -4.95 -8.74 11.92
N ALA A 40 -4.38 -7.55 11.72
CA ALA A 40 -3.04 -7.22 12.15
C ALA A 40 -2.97 -5.73 12.55
N LEU A 41 -2.03 -5.40 13.42
CA LEU A 41 -1.58 -4.03 13.61
C LEU A 41 -0.53 -3.72 12.55
N ASP A 42 -0.64 -2.54 11.96
CA ASP A 42 0.43 -1.92 11.20
C ASP A 42 1.02 -0.74 12.00
N ILE A 43 2.33 -0.70 12.10
CA ILE A 43 3.06 0.30 12.86
C ILE A 43 3.92 1.04 11.85
N SER A 44 3.52 2.27 11.49
CA SER A 44 4.31 3.12 10.61
C SER A 44 5.53 3.64 11.36
N THR A 45 6.69 3.64 10.70
CA THR A 45 7.98 3.90 11.36
C THR A 45 8.72 5.07 10.70
N THR A 46 9.22 4.85 9.50
CA THR A 46 9.97 5.82 8.71
C THR A 46 9.54 5.81 7.25
N SER A 47 9.87 6.89 6.55
CA SER A 47 9.85 6.99 5.11
C SER A 47 11.16 7.55 4.56
N TYR A 48 11.39 7.25 3.28
CA TYR A 48 12.50 7.82 2.53
C TYR A 48 11.97 8.51 1.28
N HIS A 49 12.04 9.84 1.24
CA HIS A 49 11.67 10.61 0.05
C HIS A 49 12.64 10.37 -1.10
N THR A 50 12.09 10.24 -2.31
CA THR A 50 12.86 9.90 -3.52
C THR A 50 13.61 11.09 -4.11
N ARG A 51 13.21 12.33 -3.77
CA ARG A 51 13.90 13.57 -4.18
C ARG A 51 14.79 14.11 -3.08
N GLN A 52 15.98 14.61 -3.44
CA GLN A 52 16.96 15.13 -2.49
C GLN A 52 16.39 16.28 -1.64
N TRP A 53 15.82 17.32 -2.26
CA TRP A 53 15.26 18.47 -1.54
C TRP A 53 14.23 18.06 -0.47
N ALA A 54 13.45 17.00 -0.74
CA ALA A 54 12.44 16.51 0.18
C ALA A 54 13.06 15.77 1.36
N ARG A 55 14.17 15.05 1.16
CA ARG A 55 14.95 14.46 2.26
C ARG A 55 15.57 15.52 3.16
N ASP A 56 15.93 16.66 2.58
CA ASP A 56 16.59 17.75 3.32
C ASP A 56 15.60 18.65 4.08
N SER A 57 14.32 18.66 3.69
CA SER A 57 13.34 19.62 4.21
C SER A 57 12.07 19.01 4.78
N LEU A 58 11.75 17.76 4.46
CA LEU A 58 10.54 17.08 4.94
C LEU A 58 10.89 16.03 5.98
N ASN A 59 9.91 15.78 6.85
CA ASN A 59 10.00 14.79 7.91
C ASN A 59 10.04 13.37 7.32
N GLN A 60 11.04 12.60 7.73
CA GLN A 60 11.28 11.20 7.33
C GLN A 60 10.82 10.20 8.41
N ASP A 61 10.54 10.68 9.62
CA ASP A 61 10.01 9.87 10.71
C ASP A 61 8.49 9.91 10.67
N ASN A 62 7.83 8.81 10.31
CA ASN A 62 6.38 8.76 10.14
C ASN A 62 5.69 7.84 11.16
N PRO A 63 5.97 7.99 12.47
CA PRO A 63 5.39 7.13 13.49
C PRO A 63 3.87 7.13 13.39
N GLY A 64 3.29 5.95 13.45
CA GLY A 64 1.87 5.77 13.28
C GLY A 64 1.42 4.39 13.72
N LEU A 65 0.11 4.27 13.88
CA LEU A 65 -0.54 3.03 14.24
C LEU A 65 -1.81 2.89 13.40
N GLY A 66 -1.99 1.69 12.86
CA GLY A 66 -3.15 1.30 12.11
C GLY A 66 -3.50 -0.16 12.30
N VAL A 67 -4.58 -0.54 11.63
CA VAL A 67 -5.13 -1.87 11.62
C VAL A 67 -5.34 -2.30 10.18
N GLU A 68 -4.89 -3.52 9.87
CA GLU A 68 -5.13 -4.20 8.61
C GLU A 68 -6.19 -5.29 8.80
N TYR A 69 -7.11 -5.38 7.84
CA TYR A 69 -8.07 -6.47 7.72
C TYR A 69 -7.92 -7.17 6.36
N ARG A 70 -7.70 -8.48 6.39
CA ARG A 70 -7.59 -9.32 5.21
C ARG A 70 -8.94 -9.95 4.86
N CYS A 71 -9.47 -9.59 3.69
CA CYS A 71 -10.73 -10.13 3.17
C CYS A 71 -10.52 -11.46 2.43
N THR A 72 -9.50 -11.51 1.57
CA THR A 72 -9.10 -12.67 0.76
C THR A 72 -7.58 -12.84 0.81
N GLN A 73 -7.02 -13.80 0.07
CA GLN A 73 -5.56 -13.89 -0.07
C GLN A 73 -4.93 -12.65 -0.72
N ASN A 74 -5.68 -11.93 -1.57
CA ASN A 74 -5.14 -10.85 -2.39
C ASN A 74 -5.72 -9.49 -2.04
N SER A 75 -6.74 -9.40 -1.19
CA SER A 75 -7.48 -8.16 -0.95
C SER A 75 -7.74 -7.93 0.53
N GLY A 76 -7.67 -6.67 0.93
CA GLY A 76 -7.94 -6.25 2.28
C GLY A 76 -8.23 -4.75 2.39
N PHE A 77 -8.26 -4.29 3.62
CA PHE A 77 -8.39 -2.89 3.99
C PHE A 77 -7.36 -2.56 5.06
N ALA A 78 -6.92 -1.30 5.10
CA ALA A 78 -6.12 -0.78 6.20
C ALA A 78 -6.59 0.62 6.57
N SER A 79 -6.54 0.95 7.85
CA SER A 79 -6.86 2.29 8.33
C SER A 79 -6.08 2.61 9.60
N GLY A 80 -5.73 3.88 9.77
CA GLY A 80 -4.94 4.28 10.92
C GLY A 80 -4.53 5.75 10.88
N PHE A 81 -3.55 6.08 11.71
CA PHE A 81 -2.99 7.41 11.83
C PHE A 81 -1.47 7.37 11.76
N TYR A 82 -0.85 8.38 11.18
CA TYR A 82 0.60 8.54 11.15
C TYR A 82 1.01 10.02 11.12
N LYS A 83 2.26 10.31 11.48
CA LYS A 83 2.86 11.63 11.29
C LYS A 83 3.36 11.78 9.84
N ASN A 84 2.85 12.74 9.10
CA ASN A 84 3.18 12.92 7.69
C ASN A 84 4.46 13.72 7.43
N SER A 85 4.82 13.89 6.15
CA SER A 85 6.03 14.61 5.70
C SER A 85 6.11 16.07 6.17
N TYR A 86 4.97 16.66 6.53
CA TYR A 86 4.85 18.02 7.06
C TYR A 86 4.71 18.04 8.59
N SER A 87 5.06 16.93 9.25
CA SER A 87 4.98 16.74 10.69
C SER A 87 3.58 16.88 11.31
N ARG A 88 2.52 16.66 10.52
CA ARG A 88 1.13 16.68 11.01
C ARG A 88 0.58 15.27 11.14
N THR A 89 -0.34 15.06 12.07
CA THR A 89 -1.10 13.81 12.16
C THR A 89 -2.05 13.71 10.96
N SER A 90 -1.94 12.62 10.22
CA SER A 90 -2.80 12.24 9.10
C SER A 90 -3.55 10.97 9.45
N ALA A 91 -4.80 10.89 9.03
CA ALA A 91 -5.59 9.66 9.03
C ALA A 91 -5.62 9.08 7.62
N TYR A 92 -5.72 7.76 7.51
CA TYR A 92 -5.92 7.07 6.23
C TYR A 92 -6.96 5.96 6.33
N ALA A 93 -7.58 5.65 5.20
CA ALA A 93 -8.37 4.45 5.00
C ALA A 93 -8.20 4.01 3.54
N VAL A 94 -7.72 2.78 3.34
CA VAL A 94 -7.33 2.25 2.03
C VAL A 94 -7.84 0.83 1.82
N ALA A 95 -8.11 0.50 0.57
CA ALA A 95 -8.25 -0.87 0.09
C ALA A 95 -6.90 -1.33 -0.49
N THR A 96 -6.54 -2.60 -0.28
CA THR A 96 -5.33 -3.21 -0.78
C THR A 96 -5.64 -4.30 -1.80
N TYR A 97 -4.77 -4.44 -2.81
CA TYR A 97 -4.81 -5.54 -3.76
C TYR A 97 -3.40 -6.00 -4.12
N THR A 98 -3.01 -7.19 -3.67
CA THR A 98 -1.68 -7.80 -3.85
C THR A 98 -1.79 -9.16 -4.58
N PRO A 99 -1.93 -9.17 -5.92
CA PRO A 99 -2.13 -10.41 -6.68
C PRO A 99 -0.85 -11.19 -6.96
N LEU A 100 0.33 -10.58 -6.81
CA LEU A 100 1.60 -11.23 -7.11
C LEU A 100 2.12 -11.87 -5.83
N HIS A 101 2.34 -13.19 -5.85
CA HIS A 101 2.80 -13.95 -4.68
C HIS A 101 4.05 -14.75 -5.00
N ILE A 102 5.05 -14.68 -4.11
CA ILE A 102 6.26 -15.50 -4.15
C ILE A 102 6.45 -16.11 -2.76
N SER A 103 6.64 -17.42 -2.71
CA SER A 103 7.07 -18.10 -1.48
C SER A 103 8.59 -18.07 -1.41
N LEU A 104 9.12 -17.67 -0.26
CA LEU A 104 10.55 -17.66 0.04
C LEU A 104 10.90 -18.85 0.96
N PRO A 105 12.19 -19.20 1.09
CA PRO A 105 12.64 -20.16 2.09
C PRO A 105 12.20 -19.78 3.51
N GLU A 106 12.28 -20.74 4.43
CA GLU A 106 12.01 -20.54 5.88
C GLU A 106 10.58 -20.08 6.21
N GLY A 107 9.63 -20.30 5.30
CA GLY A 107 8.22 -19.98 5.52
C GLY A 107 7.90 -18.49 5.40
N PHE A 108 8.74 -17.72 4.71
CA PHE A 108 8.44 -16.35 4.32
C PHE A 108 7.63 -16.31 3.02
N SER A 109 6.80 -15.28 2.87
CA SER A 109 6.12 -14.96 1.63
C SER A 109 6.26 -13.47 1.32
N VAL A 110 6.26 -13.17 0.03
CA VAL A 110 6.19 -11.82 -0.51
C VAL A 110 4.92 -11.72 -1.34
N ALA A 111 4.11 -10.70 -1.06
CA ALA A 111 3.00 -10.30 -1.90
C ALA A 111 3.24 -8.88 -2.44
N ALA A 112 2.83 -8.61 -3.69
CA ALA A 112 3.00 -7.29 -4.29
C ALA A 112 1.80 -6.88 -5.12
N GLY A 113 1.54 -5.57 -5.14
CA GLY A 113 0.46 -4.94 -5.88
C GLY A 113 0.33 -3.47 -5.51
N GLY A 114 -0.85 -3.04 -5.09
CA GLY A 114 -1.10 -1.65 -4.75
C GLY A 114 -2.20 -1.44 -3.73
N LEU A 115 -2.36 -0.18 -3.36
CA LEU A 115 -3.43 0.30 -2.49
C LEU A 115 -4.02 1.58 -3.05
N ALA A 116 -5.28 1.84 -2.69
CA ALA A 116 -5.97 3.08 -3.02
C ALA A 116 -6.98 3.44 -1.93
N GLY A 117 -7.20 4.73 -1.71
CA GLY A 117 -8.15 5.19 -0.71
C GLY A 117 -8.05 6.67 -0.43
N VAL A 118 -8.25 7.04 0.83
CA VAL A 118 -8.30 8.43 1.28
C VAL A 118 -7.28 8.74 2.38
N ILE A 119 -6.78 9.97 2.37
CA ILE A 119 -5.86 10.54 3.38
C ILE A 119 -6.29 11.94 3.80
N SER A 120 -5.99 12.28 5.05
CA SER A 120 -6.13 13.63 5.58
C SER A 120 -4.77 14.30 5.84
N GLY A 121 -4.79 15.56 6.28
CA GLY A 121 -3.58 16.25 6.77
C GLY A 121 -2.66 16.82 5.69
N TYR A 122 -3.14 16.96 4.44
CA TYR A 122 -2.43 17.61 3.33
C TYR A 122 -3.25 18.74 2.70
N THR A 123 -2.58 19.73 2.11
CA THR A 123 -3.14 20.79 1.26
C THR A 123 -3.02 20.45 -0.24
N ASN A 124 -3.69 21.20 -1.12
CA ASN A 124 -3.65 20.97 -2.57
C ASN A 124 -2.25 21.15 -3.17
N GLN A 125 -1.40 21.97 -2.53
CA GLN A 125 -0.04 22.22 -2.99
C GLN A 125 0.91 21.07 -2.63
N GLU A 126 0.63 20.40 -1.51
CA GLU A 126 1.47 19.33 -0.97
C GLU A 126 1.14 17.99 -1.62
N ALA A 127 -0.16 17.67 -1.73
CA ALA A 127 -0.69 16.46 -2.34
C ALA A 127 -1.85 16.81 -3.28
N PRO A 128 -1.60 17.05 -4.58
CA PRO A 128 -2.62 17.51 -5.53
C PRO A 128 -3.82 16.58 -5.69
N ALA A 129 -3.63 15.27 -5.47
CA ALA A 129 -4.68 14.26 -5.61
C ALA A 129 -5.57 14.13 -4.36
N ARG A 130 -5.30 14.88 -3.28
CA ARG A 130 -6.04 14.73 -2.02
C ARG A 130 -7.56 14.97 -2.21
N PRO A 131 -8.42 14.32 -1.42
CA PRO A 131 -8.08 13.37 -0.37
C PRO A 131 -7.67 12.00 -0.90
N LEU A 132 -7.68 11.76 -2.22
CA LEU A 132 -7.38 10.46 -2.79
C LEU A 132 -5.88 10.16 -2.71
N MET A 133 -5.56 8.89 -2.49
CA MET A 133 -4.21 8.35 -2.60
C MET A 133 -4.21 7.03 -3.37
N ALA A 134 -3.10 6.75 -4.04
CA ALA A 134 -2.77 5.44 -4.55
C ALA A 134 -1.26 5.21 -4.41
N ALA A 135 -0.86 3.98 -4.10
CA ALA A 135 0.54 3.62 -3.91
C ALA A 135 0.80 2.17 -4.32
N ALA A 136 2.05 1.87 -4.66
CA ALA A 136 2.50 0.48 -4.73
C ALA A 136 2.62 -0.10 -3.32
N LEU A 137 2.35 -1.39 -3.18
CA LEU A 137 2.42 -2.11 -1.90
C LEU A 137 3.22 -3.40 -2.10
N VAL A 138 4.18 -3.62 -1.21
CA VAL A 138 4.87 -4.90 -1.04
C VAL A 138 4.72 -5.34 0.41
N GLU A 139 4.26 -6.57 0.60
CA GLU A 139 4.04 -7.19 1.90
C GLU A 139 5.03 -8.35 2.03
N VAL A 140 5.81 -8.35 3.10
CA VAL A 140 6.64 -9.49 3.47
C VAL A 140 6.09 -10.05 4.78
N ARG A 141 5.83 -11.35 4.83
CA ARG A 141 5.25 -12.03 6.01
C ARG A 141 5.95 -13.36 6.28
N ASN A 142 6.05 -13.76 7.53
CA ASN A 142 6.36 -15.13 7.91
C ASN A 142 5.08 -15.97 8.04
N ALA A 143 5.22 -17.28 8.27
CA ALA A 143 4.10 -18.21 8.43
C ALA A 143 3.14 -17.88 9.59
N ARG A 144 3.58 -17.07 10.57
CA ARG A 144 2.74 -16.61 11.70
C ARG A 144 2.06 -15.27 11.42
N GLY A 145 2.37 -14.61 10.31
CA GLY A 145 1.80 -13.32 9.92
C GLY A 145 2.57 -12.08 10.41
N TYR A 146 3.71 -12.23 11.08
CA TYR A 146 4.60 -11.11 11.37
C TYR A 146 5.33 -10.67 10.11
N GLY A 147 5.62 -9.38 9.98
CA GLY A 147 6.47 -8.92 8.89
C GLY A 147 6.47 -7.41 8.70
N ILE A 148 6.57 -6.98 7.44
CA ILE A 148 6.69 -5.57 7.08
C ILE A 148 5.86 -5.24 5.82
N ASN A 149 5.44 -3.97 5.71
CA ASN A 149 4.97 -3.39 4.45
C ASN A 149 5.95 -2.36 3.94
N LEU A 150 6.12 -2.33 2.63
CA LEU A 150 6.75 -1.24 1.90
C LEU A 150 5.71 -0.56 1.02
N ILE A 151 5.50 0.73 1.25
CA ILE A 151 4.53 1.54 0.51
C ILE A 151 5.29 2.52 -0.40
N GLY A 152 5.14 2.38 -1.71
CA GLY A 152 5.80 3.22 -2.70
C GLY A 152 4.85 4.25 -3.31
N VAL A 153 5.03 5.52 -2.95
CA VAL A 153 4.31 6.64 -3.57
C VAL A 153 5.21 7.27 -4.64
N PRO A 154 4.77 7.36 -5.90
CA PRO A 154 5.59 7.94 -6.97
C PRO A 154 5.69 9.46 -6.86
N ASN A 155 6.68 10.03 -7.54
CA ASN A 155 6.75 11.48 -7.76
C ASN A 155 5.59 11.95 -8.64
N MET A 156 4.98 13.08 -8.30
CA MET A 156 3.89 13.69 -9.09
C MET A 156 4.15 15.18 -9.31
N GLY A 157 4.57 15.54 -10.52
CA GLY A 157 4.93 16.92 -10.86
C GLY A 157 5.99 17.47 -9.89
N PRO A 158 5.73 18.57 -9.16
CA PRO A 158 6.66 19.10 -8.17
C PRO A 158 6.68 18.31 -6.84
N SER A 159 5.65 17.52 -6.52
CA SER A 159 5.60 16.74 -5.27
C SER A 159 6.60 15.58 -5.28
N ALA A 160 7.24 15.37 -4.12
CA ALA A 160 8.15 14.26 -3.91
C ALA A 160 7.39 13.01 -3.42
N GLY A 161 7.60 11.90 -4.13
CA GLY A 161 7.20 10.57 -3.68
C GLY A 161 8.15 10.02 -2.61
N PHE A 162 7.77 8.91 -1.98
CA PHE A 162 8.53 8.28 -0.91
C PHE A 162 8.32 6.76 -0.87
N ILE A 163 9.22 6.07 -0.16
CA ILE A 163 9.04 4.67 0.26
C ILE A 163 8.81 4.69 1.77
N GLY A 164 7.66 4.21 2.24
CA GLY A 164 7.32 4.08 3.66
C GLY A 164 7.51 2.65 4.15
N LEU A 165 7.96 2.51 5.41
CA LEU A 165 8.10 1.23 6.10
C LEU A 165 7.07 1.11 7.22
N GLN A 166 6.33 0.00 7.24
CA GLN A 166 5.48 -0.39 8.36
C GLN A 166 5.92 -1.74 8.90
N LEU A 167 5.88 -1.91 10.21
CA LEU A 167 5.98 -3.21 10.87
C LEU A 167 4.59 -3.78 11.05
N VAL A 168 4.46 -5.09 10.92
CA VAL A 168 3.16 -5.77 10.97
C VAL A 168 3.17 -6.86 12.04
N VAL A 169 2.20 -6.76 12.94
CA VAL A 169 2.01 -7.69 14.06
C VAL A 169 0.62 -8.30 13.94
N PRO A 170 0.50 -9.63 13.78
CA PRO A 170 -0.80 -10.26 13.67
C PRO A 170 -1.60 -10.14 14.97
N LEU A 171 -2.91 -9.90 14.82
CA LEU A 171 -3.89 -9.91 15.91
C LEU A 171 -4.66 -11.24 15.86
N THR A 172 -3.94 -12.34 16.13
CA THR A 172 -4.48 -13.69 16.31
C THR A 172 -3.63 -14.48 17.30
#